data_AF-A0A382C9X0-F1
#
_entry.id   AF-A0A382C9X0-F1
#
_cell.length_a   1.000
_cell.length_b   1.000
_cell.length_c   1.000
_cell.angle_alpha   90.00
_cell.angle_beta   90.00
_cell.angle_gamma   90.00
#
_symmetry.space_group_name_H-M   'P 1'
#
loop_
_entity.id
_entity.type
_entity.pdbx_description
1 polymer ?
#
loop_
_entity_poly.entity_id
_entity_poly.type
_entity_poly.pdbx_seq_one_letter_code
_entity_poly.pdbx_strand_id
1 'polypeptide(L)'
;MAGRVYVNNQKAYKAGQQIRADVQIYIKKTLDYVSRGGTKLFHALKTFGISTAGLTALDVGASTGGFTDCLIQNKAGKVYALDVGHGQMDYRLSLDQRVYLM
;
A
#
# COMPACT_ATOMS: atom_id res chain seq x y z
N MET A 1 -15.96 2.48 -12.85
CA MET A 1 -15.86 1.25 -12.02
C MET A 1 -14.46 1.13 -11.46
N ALA A 2 -14.28 0.73 -10.20
CA ALA A 2 -12.96 0.55 -9.57
C ALA A 2 -12.15 -0.66 -10.09
N GLY A 3 -12.74 -1.50 -10.97
CA GLY A 3 -12.06 -2.61 -11.62
C GLY A 3 -11.69 -3.77 -10.71
N ARG A 4 -12.43 -3.97 -9.60
CA ARG A 4 -12.11 -4.98 -8.56
C ARG A 4 -13.08 -6.15 -8.50
N VAL A 5 -14.17 -6.12 -9.27
CA VAL A 5 -15.15 -7.21 -9.30
C VAL A 5 -14.67 -8.28 -10.28
N TYR A 6 -14.64 -9.52 -9.82
CA TYR A 6 -14.28 -10.69 -10.62
C TYR A 6 -15.45 -11.67 -10.64
N VAL A 7 -15.70 -12.25 -11.82
CA VAL A 7 -16.73 -13.27 -12.09
C VAL A 7 -16.01 -14.46 -12.69
N ASN A 8 -16.10 -15.64 -12.07
CA ASN A 8 -15.36 -16.85 -12.48
C ASN A 8 -13.87 -16.58 -12.76
N ASN A 9 -13.21 -15.87 -11.85
CA ASN A 9 -11.80 -15.43 -11.94
C ASN A 9 -11.46 -14.47 -13.11
N GLN A 10 -12.45 -13.96 -13.85
CA GLN A 10 -12.25 -12.92 -14.85
C GLN A 10 -12.76 -11.56 -14.37
N LYS A 11 -12.05 -10.49 -14.71
CA LYS A 11 -12.41 -9.12 -14.31
C LYS A 11 -13.70 -8.69 -15.01
N ALA A 12 -14.68 -8.19 -14.26
CA ALA A 12 -15.86 -7.56 -14.82
C ALA A 12 -15.52 -6.16 -15.36
N TYR A 13 -15.90 -5.89 -16.62
CA TYR A 13 -15.59 -4.63 -17.30
C TYR A 13 -16.75 -3.63 -17.27
N LYS A 14 -17.99 -4.10 -17.07
CA LYS A 14 -19.20 -3.28 -17.05
C LYS A 14 -20.08 -3.65 -15.85
N ALA A 15 -20.68 -2.63 -15.22
CA ALA A 15 -21.51 -2.84 -14.03
C ALA A 15 -22.81 -3.60 -14.36
N GLY A 16 -23.35 -3.38 -15.57
CA GLY A 16 -24.52 -4.10 -16.10
C GLY A 16 -24.18 -5.37 -16.87
N GLN A 17 -23.01 -5.98 -16.65
CA GLN A 17 -22.66 -7.25 -17.29
C GLN A 17 -23.65 -8.33 -16.84
N GLN A 18 -24.43 -8.89 -17.77
CA GLN A 18 -25.29 -10.04 -17.48
C GLN A 18 -24.42 -11.26 -17.18
N ILE A 19 -24.77 -11.94 -16.09
CA ILE A 19 -24.09 -13.14 -15.61
C ILE A 19 -25.16 -14.15 -15.19
N ARG A 20 -24.80 -15.43 -15.22
CA ARG A 20 -25.69 -16.48 -14.70
C ARG A 20 -25.74 -16.41 -13.17
N ALA A 21 -26.83 -16.88 -12.58
CA ALA A 21 -27.03 -16.85 -11.13
C ALA A 21 -26.06 -17.77 -10.35
N ASP A 22 -25.43 -18.73 -11.03
CA ASP A 22 -24.56 -19.77 -10.45
C ASP A 22 -23.07 -19.41 -10.49
N VAL A 23 -22.69 -18.21 -10.95
CA VAL A 23 -21.28 -17.81 -11.04
C VAL A 23 -20.70 -17.38 -9.70
N GLN A 24 -19.40 -17.61 -9.52
CA GLN A 24 -18.67 -17.08 -8.36
C GLN A 24 -18.31 -15.61 -8.59
N ILE A 25 -18.72 -14.74 -7.67
CA ILE A 25 -18.38 -13.32 -7.67
C ILE A 25 -17.55 -13.00 -6.43
N TYR A 26 -16.45 -12.28 -6.61
CA TYR A 26 -15.68 -11.76 -5.49
C TYR A 26 -15.04 -10.41 -5.81
N ILE A 27 -14.69 -9.68 -4.76
CA ILE A 27 -13.92 -8.44 -4.85
C ILE A 27 -12.45 -8.79 -4.64
N LYS A 28 -11.60 -8.53 -5.63
CA LYS A 28 -10.16 -8.71 -5.49
C LYS A 28 -9.64 -7.73 -4.43
N LYS A 29 -9.08 -8.28 -3.35
CA LYS A 29 -8.44 -7.50 -2.28
C LYS A 29 -7.34 -6.63 -2.87
N THR A 30 -7.28 -5.38 -2.44
CA THR A 30 -6.12 -4.52 -2.71
C THR A 30 -4.96 -4.90 -1.81
N LEU A 31 -3.76 -4.47 -2.20
CA LEU A 31 -2.63 -4.50 -1.28
C LEU A 31 -2.97 -3.64 -0.05
N ASP A 32 -2.50 -4.07 1.12
CA ASP A 32 -2.67 -3.33 2.37
C ASP A 32 -1.77 -2.08 2.42
N TYR A 33 -0.78 -2.02 1.51
CA TYR A 33 0.14 -0.90 1.33
C TYR A 33 0.21 -0.50 -0.16
N VAL A 34 0.65 0.73 -0.44
CA VAL A 34 0.79 1.26 -1.82
C VAL A 34 1.67 0.40 -2.74
N SER A 35 2.52 -0.46 -2.18
CA SER A 35 3.27 -1.47 -2.94
C SER A 35 3.46 -2.76 -2.13
N ARG A 36 3.85 -3.84 -2.83
CA ARG A 36 4.20 -5.13 -2.18
C ARG A 36 5.39 -5.00 -1.21
N GLY A 37 6.17 -3.91 -1.30
CA GLY A 37 7.24 -3.63 -0.35
C GLY A 37 6.74 -3.56 1.09
N GLY A 38 5.60 -2.88 1.35
CA GLY A 38 5.11 -2.70 2.71
C GLY A 38 4.85 -4.01 3.46
N THR A 39 4.37 -5.05 2.77
CA THR A 39 4.17 -6.37 3.37
C THR A 39 5.47 -7.00 3.86
N LYS A 40 6.61 -6.73 3.19
CA LYS A 40 7.92 -7.24 3.60
C LYS A 40 8.36 -6.59 4.91
N LEU A 41 8.27 -5.25 5.00
CA LEU A 41 8.65 -4.53 6.21
C LEU A 41 7.72 -4.90 7.37
N PHE A 42 6.41 -4.98 7.13
CA PHE A 42 5.46 -5.38 8.16
C PHE A 42 5.79 -6.76 8.75
N HIS A 43 6.11 -7.73 7.88
CA HIS A 43 6.54 -9.05 8.33
C HIS A 43 7.80 -8.95 9.19
N ALA A 44 8.83 -8.19 8.77
CA ALA A 44 10.04 -8.00 9.56
C ALA A 44 9.75 -7.36 10.93
N LEU A 45 8.97 -6.29 10.98
CA LEU A 45 8.60 -5.63 12.25
C LEU A 45 7.91 -6.59 13.21
N LYS A 46 7.01 -7.45 12.70
CA LYS A 46 6.34 -8.46 13.51
C LYS A 46 7.28 -9.56 13.99
N THR A 47 8.07 -10.12 13.08
CA THR A 47 9.01 -11.20 13.37
C THR A 47 10.06 -10.78 14.39
N PHE A 48 10.56 -9.54 14.30
CA PHE A 48 11.57 -9.01 15.21
C PHE A 48 11.00 -8.26 16.42
N GLY A 49 9.68 -8.16 16.56
CA GLY A 49 9.04 -7.47 17.69
C GLY A 49 9.36 -5.96 17.76
N ILE A 50 9.65 -5.33 16.63
CA ILE A 50 10.04 -3.92 16.55
C ILE A 50 8.78 -3.05 16.51
N SER A 51 8.66 -2.12 17.46
CA SER A 51 7.64 -1.07 17.44
C SER A 51 8.19 0.19 16.77
N THR A 52 7.44 0.72 15.81
CA THR A 52 7.76 2.00 15.15
C THR A 52 6.99 3.17 15.73
N ALA A 53 6.11 2.93 16.71
CA ALA A 53 5.20 3.94 17.24
C ALA A 53 5.97 5.15 17.80
N GLY A 54 5.68 6.34 17.29
CA GLY A 54 6.30 7.60 17.71
C GLY A 54 7.76 7.80 17.25
N LEU A 55 8.36 6.82 16.58
CA LEU A 55 9.76 6.92 16.13
C LEU A 55 9.90 7.78 14.88
N THR A 56 11.10 8.36 14.72
CA THR A 56 11.56 8.90 13.45
C THR A 56 12.28 7.80 12.68
N ALA A 57 11.88 7.56 11.44
CA ALA A 57 12.46 6.56 10.56
C ALA A 57 13.05 7.20 9.29
N LEU A 58 14.06 6.55 8.72
CA LEU A 58 14.60 6.85 7.39
C LEU A 58 14.29 5.65 6.49
N ASP A 59 13.52 5.87 5.42
CA ASP A 59 13.22 4.90 4.38
C ASP A 59 14.13 5.18 3.18
N VAL A 60 15.14 4.32 2.98
CA VAL A 60 16.15 4.47 1.92
C VAL A 60 15.74 3.66 0.71
N GLY A 61 15.56 4.33 -0.43
CA GLY A 61 14.97 3.73 -1.63
C GLY A 61 13.45 3.64 -1.52
N ALA A 62 12.83 4.73 -1.03
CA ALA A 62 11.40 4.77 -0.72
C ALA A 62 10.51 4.45 -1.94
N SER A 63 10.96 4.79 -3.15
CA SER A 63 10.30 4.54 -4.42
C SER A 63 8.83 4.98 -4.40
N THR A 64 7.89 4.07 -4.66
CA THR A 64 6.45 4.36 -4.60
C THR A 64 5.89 4.50 -3.18
N GLY A 65 6.69 4.24 -2.14
CA GLY A 65 6.35 4.46 -0.74
C GLY A 65 5.89 3.24 0.03
N GLY A 66 6.19 2.02 -0.42
CA GLY A 66 5.68 0.80 0.23
C GLY A 66 6.11 0.65 1.69
N PHE A 67 7.39 0.90 1.99
CA PHE A 67 7.93 0.86 3.35
C PHE A 67 7.45 2.06 4.17
N THR A 68 7.51 3.26 3.58
CA THR A 68 6.93 4.49 4.14
C THR A 68 5.48 4.28 4.60
N ASP A 69 4.60 3.72 3.76
CA ASP A 69 3.20 3.44 4.11
C ASP A 69 3.09 2.46 5.29
N CYS A 70 3.93 1.42 5.30
CA CYS A 70 3.99 0.48 6.42
C CYS A 70 4.38 1.19 7.73
N LEU A 71 5.40 2.05 7.71
CA LEU A 71 5.84 2.82 8.89
C LEU A 71 4.72 3.76 9.39
N ILE A 72 4.09 4.49 8.47
CA ILE A 72 3.00 5.44 8.73
C ILE A 72 1.77 4.73 9.32
N GLN A 73 1.36 3.59 8.78
CA GLN A 73 0.27 2.76 9.31
C GLN A 73 0.63 2.12 10.66
N ASN A 74 1.91 1.82 10.90
CA ASN A 74 2.42 1.35 12.19
C ASN A 74 2.86 2.51 13.12
N LYS A 75 2.22 3.68 12.95
CA LYS A 75 2.28 4.83 13.87
C LYS A 75 3.66 5.45 14.03
N ALA A 76 4.55 5.34 13.04
CA ALA A 76 5.76 6.17 13.00
C ALA A 76 5.39 7.64 13.16
N GLY A 77 6.17 8.36 13.97
CA GLY A 77 5.97 9.78 14.23
C GLY A 77 6.47 10.63 13.07
N LYS A 78 7.52 10.19 12.40
CA LYS A 78 8.11 10.85 11.22
C LYS A 78 8.81 9.83 10.33
N VAL A 79 8.75 10.02 9.02
CA VAL A 79 9.46 9.22 8.02
C VAL A 79 10.14 10.15 7.02
N TYR A 80 11.46 10.08 6.92
CA TYR A 80 12.21 10.66 5.81
C TYR A 80 12.25 9.61 4.69
N ALA A 81 11.63 9.92 3.55
CA ALA A 81 11.56 9.03 2.40
C ALA A 81 12.58 9.50 1.36
N LEU A 82 13.74 8.84 1.36
CA LEU A 82 14.87 9.15 0.50
C LEU A 82 14.82 8.28 -0.75
N ASP A 83 14.84 8.90 -1.92
CA ASP A 83 15.00 8.18 -3.18
C ASP A 83 15.77 9.01 -4.21
N VAL A 84 16.44 8.33 -5.14
CA VAL A 84 17.12 9.01 -6.26
C VAL A 84 16.14 9.34 -7.40
N GLY A 85 15.01 8.64 -7.46
CA GLY A 85 13.92 8.88 -8.40
C GLY A 85 13.08 10.10 -8.03
N HIS A 86 12.38 10.68 -9.00
CA HIS A 86 11.52 11.85 -8.79
C HIS A 86 10.07 11.54 -9.12
N GLY A 87 9.14 12.12 -8.35
CA GLY A 87 7.69 11.99 -8.58
C GLY A 87 7.13 10.57 -8.42
N GLN A 88 7.82 9.70 -7.68
CA GLN A 88 7.44 8.28 -7.54
C GLN A 88 6.48 8.00 -6.38
N MET A 89 6.57 8.81 -5.31
CA MET A 89 5.79 8.61 -4.09
C MET A 89 4.29 8.62 -4.36
N ASP A 90 3.55 7.68 -3.76
CA ASP A 90 2.08 7.71 -3.78
C ASP A 90 1.54 9.06 -3.29
N TYR A 91 0.58 9.62 -4.03
CA TYR A 91 0.08 10.97 -3.77
C TYR A 91 -0.43 11.16 -2.34
N ARG A 92 -1.12 10.17 -1.78
CA ARG A 92 -1.63 10.26 -0.39
C ARG A 92 -0.48 10.36 0.61
N LEU A 93 0.58 9.59 0.41
CA LEU A 93 1.75 9.61 1.29
C LEU A 93 2.51 10.94 1.16
N SER A 94 2.58 11.50 -0.04
CA SER A 94 3.23 12.80 -0.27
C SER A 94 2.54 13.97 0.47
N LEU A 95 1.27 13.80 0.85
CA LEU A 95 0.50 14.78 1.62
C LEU A 95 0.48 14.51 3.14
N ASP A 96 0.94 13.34 3.60
CA ASP A 96 0.98 13.02 5.02
C ASP A 96 2.06 13.88 5.71
N GLN A 97 1.66 14.66 6.71
CA GLN A 97 2.55 15.59 7.42
C GLN A 97 3.71 14.92 8.15
N ARG A 98 3.66 13.59 8.31
CA ARG A 98 4.74 12.81 8.91
C ARG A 98 5.77 12.37 7.88
N VAL A 99 5.50 12.50 6.58
CA VAL A 99 6.38 12.06 5.49
C VAL A 99 7.12 13.26 4.90
N TYR A 100 8.45 13.14 4.83
CA TYR A 100 9.34 14.15 4.28
C TYR A 100 10.08 13.54 3.10
N LEU A 101 9.79 14.03 1.89
CA LEU A 101 10.44 13.58 0.66
C LEU A 101 11.83 14.23 0.55
N MET A 102 12.84 13.40 0.30
CA MET A 102 14.26 13.79 0.25
C MET A 102 14.90 13.34 -1.05
#